data_AF-A0A2X1PTB0-F1
#
_entry.id   AF-A0A2X1PTB0-F1
#
_cell.length_a   1.000
_cell.length_b   1.000
_cell.length_c   1.000
_cell.angle_alpha   90.00
_cell.angle_beta   90.00
_cell.angle_gamma   90.00
#
_symmetry.space_group_name_H-M   'P 1'
#
loop_
_entity.id
_entity.type
_entity.pdbx_description
1 polymer ?
#
loop_
_entity_poly.entity_id
_entity_poly.type
_entity_poly.pdbx_seq_one_letter_code
_entity_poly.pdbx_strand_id
1 'polypeptide(L)' 'MGIQKIYFAKKDGNISAYAYETTAPDGYSGDIRLLVGLDPKGEMLGVRVIETSRNTRLRR' A
#
# COMPACT_ATOMS: atom_id res chain seq x y z
N MET A 1 10.38 8.55 -3.71
CA MET A 1 9.69 7.53 -2.89
C MET A 1 9.15 8.23 -1.66
N GLY A 2 7.87 8.10 -1.34
CA GLY A 2 7.25 8.83 -0.23
C GLY A 2 5.94 8.20 0.19
N ILE A 3 5.60 8.37 1.47
CA ILE A 3 4.32 7.93 2.01
C ILE A 3 3.25 8.93 1.59
N GLN A 4 2.28 8.48 0.81
CA GLN A 4 1.20 9.35 0.32
C GLN A 4 0.05 9.46 1.32
N LYS A 5 -0.31 8.34 1.95
CA LYS A 5 -1.40 8.25 2.93
C LYS A 5 -1.08 7.20 3.98
N ILE A 6 -1.58 7.42 5.20
CA ILE A 6 -1.49 6.49 6.31
C ILE A 6 -2.90 6.23 6.86
N TYR A 7 -3.20 4.97 7.12
CA TYR A 7 -4.43 4.48 7.72
C TYR A 7 -4.11 3.77 9.03
N PHE A 8 -4.98 3.93 10.01
CA PHE A 8 -4.85 3.31 11.33
C PHE A 8 -5.93 2.27 11.49
N ALA A 9 -5.54 1.01 11.68
CA ALA A 9 -6.47 -0.05 12.05
C ALA A 9 -6.63 -0.03 13.58
N LYS A 10 -7.87 0.05 14.04
CA LYS A 10 -8.21 -0.05 15.46
C LYS A 10 -9.05 -1.29 15.70
N LYS A 11 -8.69 -2.03 16.75
CA LYS A 11 -9.47 -3.14 17.29
C LYS A 11 -9.71 -2.87 18.77
N ASP A 12 -10.98 -2.88 19.18
CA ASP A 12 -11.39 -2.60 20.56
C ASP A 12 -10.83 -1.27 21.10
N GLY A 13 -10.78 -0.25 20.23
CA GLY A 13 -10.23 1.08 20.56
C GLY A 13 -8.71 1.18 20.53
N ASN A 14 -7.98 0.06 20.48
CA ASN A 14 -6.53 0.01 20.44
C ASN A 14 -6.01 -0.07 19.00
N ILE A 15 -4.87 0.56 18.72
CA ILE A 15 -4.24 0.44 17.40
C ILE A 15 -3.70 -0.98 17.24
N SER A 16 -4.22 -1.70 16.24
CA SER A 16 -3.82 -3.07 15.93
C SER A 16 -2.88 -3.17 14.73
N ALA A 17 -2.90 -2.18 13.83
CA ALA A 17 -2.03 -2.11 12.66
C ALA A 17 -2.01 -0.71 12.04
N TYR A 18 -1.01 -0.46 11.20
CA TYR A 18 -0.93 0.68 10.30
C TYR A 18 -0.94 0.18 8.86
N ALA A 19 -1.51 0.97 7.95
CA ALA A 19 -1.32 0.76 6.54
C ALA A 19 -0.88 2.07 5.89
N TYR A 20 0.08 2.03 4.98
CA TYR A 20 0.50 3.23 4.26
C TYR A 20 0.65 2.97 2.76
N GLU A 21 0.33 3.99 1.97
CA GLU A 21 0.48 3.97 0.53
C GLU A 21 1.85 4.52 0.15
N THR A 22 2.57 3.77 -0.68
CA THR A 22 3.86 4.22 -1.26
C THR A 22 3.89 3.93 -2.75
N THR A 23 4.58 4.79 -3.49
CA THR A 23 4.87 4.57 -4.91
C THR A 23 6.31 4.10 -5.06
N ALA A 24 6.50 2.96 -5.71
CA ALA A 24 7.80 2.52 -6.17
C ALA A 24 8.07 3.14 -7.56
N PRO A 25 8.96 4.14 -7.68
CA PRO A 25 9.45 4.57 -8.98
C PRO A 25 10.32 3.44 -9.56
N ASP A 26 10.20 3.18 -10.87
CA ASP A 26 10.96 2.17 -11.63
C ASP A 26 10.68 0.67 -11.34
N GLY A 27 9.45 0.30 -10.96
CA GLY A 27 9.01 -1.10 -10.98
C GLY A 27 8.49 -1.54 -12.35
N TYR A 28 8.85 -2.74 -12.84
CA TYR A 28 8.40 -3.39 -14.10
C TYR A 28 7.15 -2.71 -14.74
N SER A 29 7.37 -1.78 -15.67
CA SER A 29 6.35 -1.07 -16.49
C SER A 29 5.73 0.24 -15.95
N GLY A 30 6.27 0.89 -14.91
CA GLY A 30 5.88 2.25 -14.49
C GLY A 30 5.60 2.40 -13.00
N ASP A 31 4.94 3.49 -12.60
CA ASP A 31 4.60 3.72 -11.19
C ASP A 31 3.70 2.59 -10.65
N ILE A 32 4.14 1.95 -9.56
CA ILE A 32 3.37 0.94 -8.83
C ILE A 32 2.95 1.53 -7.49
N ARG A 33 1.64 1.58 -7.25
CA ARG A 33 1.08 1.98 -5.95
C ARG A 33 0.91 0.75 -5.08
N LEU A 34 1.60 0.75 -3.95
CA LEU A 34 1.59 -0.32 -2.97
C LEU A 34 0.88 0.15 -1.71
N LEU A 35 0.08 -0.74 -1.12
CA LEU A 35 -0.39 -0.64 0.26
C LEU A 35 0.47 -1.56 1.11
N VAL A 36 1.15 -1.00 2.10
CA VAL A 36 1.98 -1.75 3.04
C VAL A 36 1.30 -1.76 4.40
N GLY A 37 1.06 -2.94 4.95
CA GLY A 37 0.53 -3.14 6.29
C GLY A 37 1.64 -3.47 7.29
N LEU A 38 1.62 -2.81 8.44
CA LEU A 38 2.57 -2.99 9.55
C LEU A 38 1.83 -3.21 10.86
N ASP A 39 2.41 -3.95 11.78
CA ASP A 39 1.95 -3.99 13.17
C ASP A 39 2.50 -2.79 13.98
N PRO A 40 2.07 -2.59 15.24
CA PRO A 40 2.57 -1.52 16.09
C PRO A 40 4.08 -1.57 16.41
N LYS A 41 4.72 -2.73 16.24
CA LYS A 41 6.16 -2.94 16.46
C LYS A 41 6.98 -2.70 15.20
N GLY A 42 6.33 -2.48 14.05
CA GLY A 42 6.97 -2.28 12.75
C GLY A 42 7.19 -3.58 11.97
N GLU A 43 6.64 -4.70 12.41
CA GLU A 43 6.65 -5.96 11.66
C GLU A 43 5.69 -5.87 10.47
N MET A 44 6.15 -6.29 9.29
CA MET A 44 5.35 -6.24 8.07
C MET A 44 4.28 -7.33 8.11
N LEU A 45 3.01 -6.92 8.10
CA LEU A 45 1.86 -7.83 8.04
C LEU A 45 1.56 -8.27 6.60
N GLY A 46 1.90 -7.44 5.61
CA GLY A 46 1.77 -7.77 4.20
C GLY A 46 1.85 -6.56 3.27
N VAL A 47 1.90 -6.83 1.96
CA VAL A 47 1.91 -5.81 0.90
C VAL A 47 0.88 -6.18 -0.17
N ARG A 48 0.12 -5.20 -0.67
CA ARG A 48 -0.83 -5.37 -1.77
C ARG A 48 -0.61 -4.32 -2.85
N VAL A 49 -0.64 -4.75 -4.11
CA VAL A 49 -0.66 -3.83 -5.26
C VAL A 49 -2.06 -3.24 -5.40
N ILE A 50 -2.16 -1.92 -5.32
CA ILE A 50 -3.43 -1.18 -5.51
C ILE A 50 -3.60 -0.79 -6.97
N GLU A 51 -2.51 -0.38 -7.61
CA GLU A 51 -2.52 0.08 -9.00
C GLU A 51 -1.17 -0.22 -9.66
N THR A 52 -1.22 -0.61 -10.94
CA THR A 52 -0.06 -0.73 -11.82
C THR A 52 -0.35 0.07 -13.08
N SER A 53 0.65 0.72 -13.65
CA SER A 53 0.52 1.47 -14.91
C SER A 53 0.14 0.63 -16.13
N ARG A 54 -0.04 -0.69 -15.99
CA ARG A 54 -0.71 -1.51 -17.00
C ARG A 54 -2.23 -1.32 -16.91
N ASN A 55 -2.69 -0.18 -17.43
CA ASN A 55 -4.08 0.00 -17.81
C ASN A 55 -4.40 -0.95 -18.97
N THR A 56 -4.69 -2.22 -18.68
CA THR A 56 -5.51 -2.99 -19.61
C THR A 56 -6.91 -2.40 -19.52
N ARG A 57 -7.13 -1.29 -20.22
CA ARG A 57 -8.46 -0.88 -20.65
C ARG A 57 -8.97 -2.04 -21.48
N LEU A 58 -9.69 -2.98 -20.87
CA LEU A 58 -10.73 -3.68 -21.60
C LEU A 58 -11.84 -2.65 -21.84
N ARG A 59 -11.60 -1.77 -22.81
CA ARG A 59 -12.67 -1.15 -23.59
C ARG A 59 -12.92 -2.08 -24.76
N ARG A 60 -13.70 -3.13 -24.51
CA ARG A 60 -14.64 -3.71 -25.48
C ARG A 60 -15.84 -4.22 -24.70
#